data_AF-A0AAP5YBV7-F1
#
_entry.id   AF-A0AAP5YBV7-F1
#
_cell.length_a   1.000
_cell.length_b   1.000
_cell.length_c   1.000
_cell.angle_alpha   90.00
_cell.angle_beta   90.00
_cell.angle_gamma   90.00
#
_symmetry.space_group_name_H-M   'P 1'
#
loop_
_entity.id
_entity.type
_entity.pdbx_description
1 polymer ?
#
loop_
_entity_poly.entity_id
_entity_poly.type
_entity_poly.pdbx_seq_one_letter_code
_entity_poly.pdbx_strand_id
1 'polypeptide(L)'
;MKATEQHKRRVGKPQTVKPEAPNLVSSWRAIVTRTGTLTEALETMNAALGMKLTHSRITEWEREEKAPSTRVVNYMLATVVPALLLDQGLNENKVRELAGKVRVPGL
;
A
#
# COMPACT_ATOMS: atom_id res chain seq x y z
N MET A 1 52.91 -12.42 -2.91
CA MET A 1 51.54 -12.00 -3.30
C MET A 1 50.61 -12.30 -2.13
N LYS A 2 50.04 -11.28 -1.47
CA LYS A 2 49.06 -11.45 -0.40
C LYS A 2 47.71 -10.96 -0.91
N ALA A 3 46.73 -11.85 -0.97
CA ALA A 3 45.37 -11.52 -1.38
C ALA A 3 44.69 -10.70 -0.29
N THR A 4 44.23 -9.51 -0.63
CA THR A 4 43.40 -8.65 0.21
C THR A 4 41.94 -9.08 0.09
N GLU A 5 41.43 -9.74 1.13
CA GLU A 5 40.01 -10.09 1.22
C GLU A 5 39.17 -8.81 1.44
N GLN A 6 38.42 -8.42 0.41
CA GLN A 6 37.45 -7.34 0.49
C GLN A 6 36.25 -7.78 1.34
N HIS A 7 36.19 -7.29 2.58
CA HIS A 7 35.00 -7.40 3.42
C HIS A 7 33.84 -6.60 2.80
N LYS A 8 32.90 -7.29 2.16
CA LYS A 8 31.58 -6.73 1.79
C LYS A 8 30.88 -6.25 3.06
N ARG A 9 30.80 -4.92 3.25
CA ARG A 9 29.97 -4.30 4.28
C ARG A 9 28.51 -4.71 4.04
N ARG A 10 27.98 -5.60 4.87
CA ARG A 10 26.54 -5.88 4.92
C ARG A 10 25.87 -4.59 5.40
N VAL A 11 25.21 -3.89 4.49
CA VAL A 11 24.32 -2.77 4.84
C VAL A 11 23.27 -3.37 5.79
N GLY A 12 23.33 -2.99 7.07
CA GLY A 12 22.39 -3.47 8.06
C GLY A 12 20.97 -3.19 7.57
N LYS A 13 20.12 -4.21 7.60
CA LYS A 13 18.69 -4.05 7.30
C LYS A 13 18.18 -2.89 8.19
N PRO A 14 17.57 -1.83 7.63
CA PRO A 14 17.03 -0.75 8.45
C PRO A 14 16.14 -1.37 9.52
N GLN A 15 16.18 -0.83 10.74
CA GLN A 15 15.26 -1.26 11.79
C GLN A 15 13.84 -1.22 11.21
N THR A 16 13.16 -2.36 11.24
CA THR A 16 11.74 -2.43 10.92
C THR A 16 11.01 -1.59 11.96
N VAL A 17 10.76 -0.32 11.62
CA VAL A 17 9.83 0.52 12.35
C VAL A 17 8.50 -0.20 12.26
N LYS A 18 8.05 -0.84 13.36
CA LYS A 18 6.66 -1.27 13.47
C LYS A 18 5.85 0.01 13.67
N PRO A 19 5.08 0.47 12.69
CA PRO A 19 4.24 1.64 12.89
C PRO A 19 3.20 1.26 13.95
N GLU A 20 2.97 2.14 14.93
CA GLU A 20 1.81 2.00 15.83
C GLU A 20 0.49 2.21 15.08
N ALA A 21 0.56 2.85 13.91
CA ALA A 21 -0.56 3.12 13.04
C ALA A 21 -1.01 1.87 12.24
N PRO A 22 -2.30 1.78 11.85
CA PRO A 22 -2.79 0.73 10.96
C PRO A 22 -1.98 0.66 9.67
N ASN A 23 -1.76 -0.56 9.16
CA ASN A 23 -1.09 -0.72 7.87
C ASN A 23 -1.99 -0.25 6.71
N LEU A 24 -1.37 -0.06 5.53
CA LEU A 24 -2.05 0.43 4.32
C LEU A 24 -3.30 -0.37 3.97
N VAL A 25 -3.27 -1.69 4.14
CA VAL A 25 -4.39 -2.58 3.78
C VAL A 25 -5.56 -2.35 4.72
N SER A 26 -5.30 -2.24 6.03
CA SER A 26 -6.33 -1.91 7.02
C SER A 26 -6.91 -0.51 6.79
N SER A 27 -6.08 0.49 6.46
CA SER A 27 -6.57 1.83 6.09
C SER A 27 -7.41 1.80 4.82
N TRP A 28 -6.98 1.06 3.80
CA TRP A 28 -7.74 0.88 2.55
C TRP A 28 -9.09 0.24 2.82
N ARG A 29 -9.11 -0.87 3.57
CA ARG A 29 -10.33 -1.57 3.96
C ARG A 29 -11.29 -0.64 4.68
N ALA A 30 -10.82 0.09 5.68
CA ALA A 30 -11.64 1.02 6.45
C ALA A 30 -12.24 2.13 5.57
N ILE A 31 -11.48 2.65 4.60
CA ILE A 31 -11.94 3.70 3.68
C ILE A 31 -12.98 3.18 2.70
N VAL A 32 -12.72 2.06 2.02
CA VAL A 32 -13.65 1.55 0.99
C VAL A 32 -14.96 1.03 1.57
N THR A 33 -14.97 0.63 2.84
CA THR A 33 -16.20 0.21 3.53
C THR A 33 -16.99 1.35 4.17
N ARG A 34 -16.58 2.62 4.01
CA ARG A 34 -17.34 3.77 4.56
C ARG A 34 -18.73 3.90 3.94
N THR A 35 -18.84 3.57 2.66
CA THR A 35 -20.06 3.78 1.85
C THR A 35 -20.51 2.52 1.12
N GLY A 36 -19.93 1.35 1.42
CA GLY A 36 -20.19 0.10 0.71
C GLY A 36 -19.56 -1.11 1.40
N THR A 37 -19.50 -2.23 0.67
CA THR A 37 -18.99 -3.50 1.19
C THR A 37 -17.57 -3.80 0.70
N LEU A 38 -16.85 -4.64 1.45
CA LEU A 38 -15.52 -5.11 1.02
C LEU A 38 -15.62 -5.93 -0.29
N THR A 39 -16.74 -6.61 -0.53
CA THR A 39 -16.97 -7.39 -1.74
C THR A 39 -16.98 -6.49 -2.98
N GLU A 40 -17.77 -5.41 -2.97
CA GLU A 40 -17.83 -4.45 -4.09
C GLU A 40 -16.47 -3.76 -4.32
N ALA A 41 -15.77 -3.43 -3.23
CA ALA A 41 -14.42 -2.86 -3.32
C ALA A 41 -13.41 -3.83 -3.96
N LEU A 42 -13.51 -5.12 -3.63
CA LEU A 42 -12.69 -6.17 -4.24
C LEU A 42 -13.03 -6.39 -5.71
N GLU A 43 -14.30 -6.39 -6.08
CA GLU A 43 -14.74 -6.47 -7.48
C GLU A 43 -14.18 -5.30 -8.29
N THR A 44 -14.27 -4.09 -7.75
CA THR A 44 -13.72 -2.88 -8.38
C THR A 44 -12.20 -2.97 -8.55
N MET A 45 -11.48 -3.37 -7.50
CA MET A 45 -10.03 -3.54 -7.56
C MET A 45 -9.62 -4.65 -8.53
N ASN A 46 -10.33 -5.77 -8.54
CA ASN A 46 -10.09 -6.89 -9.44
C ASN A 46 -10.30 -6.49 -10.90
N ALA A 47 -11.36 -5.74 -11.20
CA ALA A 47 -11.61 -5.21 -12.54
C ALA A 47 -10.51 -4.22 -12.96
N ALA A 48 -10.14 -3.29 -12.08
CA ALA A 48 -9.11 -2.28 -12.36
C ALA A 48 -7.72 -2.90 -12.59
N LEU A 49 -7.39 -3.98 -11.86
CA LEU A 49 -6.08 -4.62 -11.93
C LEU A 49 -6.02 -5.83 -12.87
N GLY A 50 -7.17 -6.32 -13.36
CA GLY A 50 -7.27 -7.57 -14.10
C GLY A 50 -6.87 -8.78 -13.25
N MET A 51 -7.31 -8.81 -11.98
CA MET A 51 -6.94 -9.84 -10.99
C MET A 51 -8.17 -10.57 -10.45
N LYS A 52 -7.94 -11.63 -9.68
CA LYS A 52 -8.97 -12.40 -8.95
C LYS A 52 -8.59 -12.54 -7.47
N LEU A 53 -8.55 -11.42 -6.77
CA LEU A 53 -8.28 -11.32 -5.34
C LEU A 53 -9.51 -11.74 -4.54
N THR A 54 -9.27 -12.37 -3.40
CA THR A 54 -10.31 -12.89 -2.49
C THR A 54 -10.21 -12.21 -1.13
N HIS A 55 -11.27 -12.31 -0.31
CA HIS A 55 -11.26 -11.79 1.07
C HIS A 55 -10.13 -12.40 1.89
N SER A 56 -9.87 -13.70 1.74
CA SER A 56 -8.76 -14.38 2.42
C SER A 56 -7.42 -13.73 2.11
N ARG A 57 -7.16 -13.39 0.84
CA ARG A 57 -5.93 -12.70 0.44
C ARG A 57 -5.78 -11.32 1.07
N ILE A 58 -6.87 -10.58 1.24
CA ILE A 58 -6.85 -9.29 1.95
C ILE A 58 -6.46 -9.50 3.42
N THR A 59 -7.07 -10.48 4.10
CA THR A 59 -6.76 -10.82 5.49
C THR A 59 -5.29 -11.23 5.66
N GLU A 60 -4.74 -12.04 4.74
CA GLU A 60 -3.32 -12.41 4.74
C GLU A 60 -2.40 -11.17 4.67
N TRP A 61 -2.79 -10.16 3.88
CA TRP A 61 -2.02 -8.91 3.79
C TRP A 61 -2.19 -8.02 5.02
N GLU A 62 -3.39 -7.93 5.60
CA GLU A 62 -3.62 -7.17 6.85
C GLU A 62 -2.80 -7.72 8.02
N ARG A 63 -2.60 -9.04 8.06
CA ARG A 63 -1.79 -9.72 9.09
C ARG A 63 -0.30 -9.74 8.78
N GLU A 64 0.11 -9.13 7.67
CA GLU A 64 1.50 -9.13 7.20
C GLU A 64 2.07 -10.54 6.94
N GLU A 65 1.20 -11.55 6.75
CA GLU A 65 1.59 -12.93 6.43
C GLU A 65 2.13 -13.02 5.00
N LYS A 66 1.62 -12.17 4.11
CA LYS A 66 2.11 -11.99 2.73
C LYS A 66 2.15 -10.51 2.36
N ALA A 67 3.04 -10.15 1.44
CA ALA A 67 3.06 -8.82 0.87
C ALA A 67 2.13 -8.73 -0.36
N PRO A 68 1.35 -7.66 -0.52
CA PRO A 68 0.69 -7.34 -1.79
C PRO A 68 1.73 -7.01 -2.87
N SER A 69 1.36 -7.19 -4.13
CA SER A 69 2.22 -6.76 -5.25
C SER A 69 2.27 -5.23 -5.36
N THR A 70 3.31 -4.69 -5.98
CA THR A 70 3.47 -3.24 -6.18
C THR A 70 2.25 -2.61 -6.89
N ARG A 71 1.62 -3.33 -7.83
CA ARG A 71 0.39 -2.88 -8.51
C ARG A 71 -0.77 -2.71 -7.53
N VAL A 72 -0.94 -3.66 -6.61
CA VAL A 72 -1.98 -3.58 -5.57
C VAL A 72 -1.67 -2.46 -4.58
N VAL A 73 -0.41 -2.33 -4.15
CA VAL A 73 0.03 -1.25 -3.25
C VAL A 73 -0.27 0.12 -3.86
N ASN A 74 0.08 0.34 -5.13
CA ASN A 74 -0.18 1.59 -5.82
C ASN A 74 -1.69 1.87 -5.98
N TYR A 75 -2.50 0.84 -6.24
CA TYR A 75 -3.96 0.98 -6.25
C TYR A 75 -4.48 1.43 -4.88
N MET A 76 -4.05 0.77 -3.81
CA MET A 76 -4.46 1.13 -2.44
C MET A 76 -4.02 2.54 -2.09
N LEU A 77 -2.78 2.95 -2.40
CA LEU A 77 -2.30 4.32 -2.17
C LEU A 77 -3.14 5.36 -2.91
N ALA A 78 -3.51 5.09 -4.17
CA ALA A 78 -4.36 5.95 -4.97
C ALA A 78 -5.78 6.08 -4.41
N THR A 79 -6.25 5.14 -3.57
CA THR A 79 -7.51 5.25 -2.85
C THR A 79 -7.34 5.93 -1.48
N VAL A 80 -6.35 5.50 -0.71
CA VAL A 80 -6.17 5.91 0.70
C VAL A 80 -5.72 7.35 0.81
N VAL A 81 -4.70 7.75 0.03
CA VAL A 81 -4.10 9.09 0.18
C VAL A 81 -5.12 10.19 -0.13
N PRO A 82 -5.89 10.13 -1.24
CA PRO A 82 -6.92 11.14 -1.48
C PRO A 82 -7.97 11.23 -0.38
N ALA A 83 -8.50 10.09 0.08
CA ALA A 83 -9.53 10.05 1.10
C ALA A 83 -9.05 10.67 2.42
N LEU A 84 -7.82 10.36 2.86
CA LEU A 84 -7.26 10.94 4.08
C LEU A 84 -7.02 12.45 3.95
N LEU A 85 -6.59 12.93 2.78
CA LEU A 85 -6.39 14.37 2.58
C LEU A 85 -7.74 15.13 2.52
N LEU A 86 -8.77 14.53 1.92
CA LEU A 86 -10.13 15.07 1.92
C LEU A 86 -10.69 15.13 3.35
N ASP A 87 -10.47 14.10 4.17
CA ASP A 87 -10.88 14.08 5.58
C ASP A 87 -10.24 15.23 6.39
N GLN A 88 -9.08 15.76 5.95
CA GLN A 88 -8.42 16.91 6.55
C GLN A 88 -8.90 18.27 5.97
N GLY A 89 -9.92 18.26 5.10
CA GLY A 89 -10.50 19.48 4.53
C GLY A 89 -9.71 20.08 3.38
N LEU A 90 -8.77 19.35 2.76
CA LEU A 90 -8.12 19.83 1.54
C LEU A 90 -9.12 19.81 0.38
N ASN A 91 -9.03 20.82 -0.49
CA ASN A 91 -9.82 20.83 -1.72
C ASN A 91 -9.34 19.76 -2.72
N GLU A 92 -10.25 19.30 -3.58
CA GLU A 92 -10.02 18.20 -4.52
C GLU A 92 -8.82 18.42 -5.46
N ASN A 93 -8.60 19.67 -5.91
CA ASN A 93 -7.48 20.00 -6.79
C ASN A 93 -6.14 19.76 -6.10
N LYS A 94 -6.03 20.21 -4.84
CA LYS A 94 -4.81 20.01 -4.05
C LYS A 94 -4.61 18.55 -3.69
N VAL A 95 -5.69 17.84 -3.38
CA VAL A 95 -5.67 16.40 -3.12
C VAL A 95 -5.11 15.64 -4.32
N ARG A 96 -5.62 15.93 -5.54
CA ARG A 96 -5.15 15.30 -6.78
C ARG A 96 -3.66 15.55 -7.02
N GLU A 97 -3.22 16.79 -6.82
CA GLU A 97 -1.81 17.17 -6.96
C GLU A 97 -0.90 16.40 -5.99
N LEU A 98 -1.30 16.29 -4.71
CA LEU A 98 -0.51 15.63 -3.68
C LEU A 98 -0.52 14.11 -3.81
N ALA A 99 -1.70 13.51 -4.03
CA ALA A 99 -1.83 12.07 -4.16
C ALA A 99 -1.07 11.54 -5.38
N GLY A 100 -1.05 12.28 -6.50
CA GLY A 100 -0.28 11.91 -7.70
C GLY A 100 1.24 11.82 -7.48
N LYS A 101 1.76 12.41 -6.40
CA LYS A 101 3.18 12.34 -6.02
C LYS A 101 3.54 11.07 -5.24
N VAL A 102 2.54 10.34 -4.73
CA VAL A 102 2.75 9.16 -3.88
C VAL A 102 2.54 7.89 -4.70
N ARG A 103 3.64 7.23 -5.06
CA ARG A 103 3.64 5.91 -5.70
C ARG A 103 4.90 5.14 -5.33
N VAL A 104 4.79 3.83 -5.23
CA VAL A 104 5.95 2.93 -5.18
C VAL A 104 6.42 2.72 -6.62
N PRO A 105 7.63 3.17 -7.01
CA PRO A 105 8.17 2.90 -8.33
C PRO A 105 8.46 1.41 -8.49
N GLY A 106 8.19 0.87 -9.67
CA GLY A 106 8.53 -0.51 -10.03
C GLY A 106 7.51 -1.18 -10.93
N LEU A 107 7.99 -1.56 -12.12
CA LEU A 107 8.16 -2.98 -12.45
C LEU A 107 9.65 -3.29 -12.30
#